data_AF-A0A3D8VCM8-F1
#
_entry.id   AF-A0A3D8VCM8-F1
#
_cell.length_a   1.000
_cell.length_b   1.000
_cell.length_c   1.000
_cell.angle_alpha   90.00
_cell.angle_beta   90.00
_cell.angle_gamma   90.00
#
_symmetry.space_group_name_H-M   'P 1'
#
loop_
_entity.id
_entity.type
_entity.pdbx_description
1 polymer ?
#
loop_
_entity_poly.entity_id
_entity_poly.type
_entity_poly.pdbx_seq_one_letter_code
_entity_poly.pdbx_strand_id
1 'polypeptide(L)'
;MRYAAFDFLRSVITTALLAWSVFAIMRWQRPLIARGLGWSWVALAGILSAVQWMVNVALGNAICCPILVALLVLISMVGLAPDDSVLTSAATAQSLWFRRALASAVLGTLGGMAVWMALL
;
A
#
# COMPACT_ATOMS: atom_id res chain seq x y z
N MET A 1 18.50 -24.75 9.02
CA MET A 1 17.84 -24.39 7.74
C MET A 1 16.31 -24.51 7.78
N ARG A 2 15.70 -25.54 8.40
CA ARG A 2 14.23 -25.71 8.49
C ARG A 2 13.49 -24.55 9.19
N TYR A 3 14.09 -23.93 10.20
CA TYR A 3 13.54 -22.78 10.93
C TYR A 3 13.50 -21.49 10.07
N ALA A 4 14.54 -21.23 9.28
CA ALA A 4 14.60 -20.05 8.41
C ALA A 4 13.50 -20.02 7.33
N ALA A 5 13.15 -21.19 6.76
CA ALA A 5 12.07 -21.29 5.78
C ALA A 5 10.69 -21.03 6.41
N PHE A 6 10.49 -21.50 7.64
CA PHE A 6 9.24 -21.27 8.38
C PHE A 6 9.08 -19.80 8.80
N ASP A 7 10.15 -19.17 9.29
CA ASP A 7 10.14 -17.76 9.67
C ASP A 7 9.95 -16.83 8.46
N PHE A 8 10.55 -17.18 7.32
CA PHE A 8 10.31 -16.49 6.05
C PHE A 8 8.85 -16.64 5.61
N LEU A 9 8.31 -17.87 5.60
CA LEU A 9 6.92 -18.13 5.24
C LEU A 9 5.94 -17.37 6.13
N ARG A 10 6.17 -17.37 7.45
CA ARG A 10 5.40 -16.58 8.42
C ARG A 10 5.46 -15.08 8.09
N SER A 11 6.65 -14.56 7.78
CA SER A 11 6.83 -13.15 7.40
C SER A 11 6.04 -12.80 6.15
N VAL A 12 6.10 -13.64 5.11
CA VAL A 12 5.33 -13.47 3.86
C VAL A 12 3.84 -13.45 4.14
N ILE A 13 3.32 -14.46 4.85
CA ILE A 13 1.89 -14.59 5.14
C ILE A 13 1.40 -13.38 5.94
N THR A 14 2.13 -12.99 6.98
CA THR A 14 1.74 -11.85 7.83
C THR A 14 1.72 -10.54 7.05
N THR A 15 2.74 -10.31 6.22
CA THR A 15 2.82 -9.10 5.38
C THR A 15 1.70 -9.07 4.34
N ALA A 16 1.39 -10.21 3.73
CA ALA A 16 0.32 -10.34 2.74
C ALA A 16 -1.06 -10.13 3.37
N LEU A 17 -1.31 -10.69 4.56
CA LEU A 17 -2.56 -10.49 5.29
C LEU A 17 -2.77 -9.02 5.67
N LEU A 18 -1.71 -8.33 6.14
CA LEU A 18 -1.78 -6.91 6.42
C LEU A 18 -2.08 -6.09 5.16
N ALA A 19 -1.39 -6.37 4.05
CA ALA A 19 -1.66 -5.71 2.77
C ALA A 19 -3.11 -5.93 2.30
N TRP A 20 -3.64 -7.14 2.49
CA TRP A 20 -5.03 -7.46 2.18
C TRP A 20 -6.01 -6.72 3.10
N SER A 21 -5.72 -6.60 4.40
CA SER A 21 -6.55 -5.81 5.33
C SER A 21 -6.58 -4.33 4.92
N VAL A 22 -5.43 -3.76 4.55
CA VAL A 22 -5.36 -2.39 4.01
C VAL A 22 -6.22 -2.26 2.75
N PHE A 23 -6.13 -3.22 1.83
CA PHE A 23 -6.98 -3.26 0.64
C PHE A 23 -8.47 -3.32 0.97
N ALA A 24 -8.88 -4.18 1.90
CA ALA A 24 -10.27 -4.31 2.30
C ALA A 24 -10.82 -2.99 2.88
N ILE A 25 -10.03 -2.31 3.72
CA ILE A 25 -10.37 -0.98 4.25
C ILE A 25 -10.48 0.04 3.11
N MET A 26 -9.49 0.09 2.22
CA MET A 26 -9.47 1.04 1.11
C MET A 26 -10.61 0.80 0.11
N ARG A 27 -10.98 -0.46 -0.10
CA ARG A 27 -12.16 -0.87 -0.89
C ARG A 27 -13.44 -0.37 -0.26
N TRP A 28 -13.60 -0.55 1.05
CA TRP A 28 -14.77 -0.10 1.80
C TRP A 28 -14.92 1.43 1.73
N GLN A 29 -13.79 2.14 1.71
CA GLN A 29 -13.75 3.61 1.67
C GLN A 29 -13.85 4.20 0.25
N ARG A 30 -14.02 3.38 -0.80
CA ARG A 30 -14.26 3.87 -2.18
C ARG A 30 -15.36 4.96 -2.30
N PRO A 31 -16.48 4.92 -1.55
CA PRO A 31 -17.49 5.96 -1.61
C PRO A 31 -16.97 7.37 -1.28
N LEU A 32 -15.84 7.52 -0.58
CA LEU A 32 -15.20 8.82 -0.36
C LEU A 32 -14.82 9.50 -1.67
N ILE A 33 -14.34 8.74 -2.66
CA ILE A 33 -14.00 9.25 -3.99
C ILE A 33 -15.26 9.77 -4.69
N ALA A 34 -16.36 9.01 -4.62
CA ALA A 34 -17.64 9.40 -5.22
C ALA A 34 -18.24 10.66 -4.57
N ARG A 35 -17.94 10.92 -3.29
CA ARG A 35 -18.36 12.12 -2.55
C ARG A 35 -17.42 13.31 -2.72
N GLY A 36 -16.41 13.22 -3.59
CA GLY A 36 -15.43 14.29 -3.83
C GLY A 36 -14.30 14.37 -2.79
N LEU A 37 -14.23 13.46 -1.83
CA LEU A 37 -13.21 13.38 -0.77
C LEU A 37 -12.02 12.50 -1.16
N GLY A 38 -11.61 12.56 -2.44
CA GLY A 38 -10.53 11.72 -2.98
C GLY A 38 -9.19 11.93 -2.27
N TRP A 39 -8.88 13.15 -1.82
CA TRP A 39 -7.68 13.45 -1.02
C TRP A 39 -7.67 12.72 0.32
N SER A 40 -8.81 12.60 1.01
CA SER A 40 -8.92 11.86 2.26
C SER A 40 -8.68 10.37 2.04
N TRP A 41 -9.15 9.84 0.91
CA TRP A 41 -8.88 8.46 0.51
C TRP A 41 -7.39 8.23 0.22
N VAL A 42 -6.74 9.17 -0.48
CA VAL A 42 -5.28 9.14 -0.72
C VAL A 42 -4.49 9.18 0.60
N ALA A 43 -4.82 10.11 1.50
CA ALA A 43 -4.16 10.23 2.80
C ALA A 43 -4.30 8.96 3.64
N LEU A 44 -5.49 8.34 3.64
CA LEU A 44 -5.74 7.08 4.32
C LEU A 44 -4.85 5.95 3.77
N ALA A 45 -4.68 5.86 2.45
CA ALA A 45 -3.77 4.90 1.83
C ALA A 45 -2.34 5.03 2.36
N GLY A 46 -1.84 6.27 2.43
CA GLY A 46 -0.52 6.58 2.93
C GLY A 46 -0.34 6.20 4.41
N ILE A 47 -1.29 6.57 5.25
CA ILE A 47 -1.28 6.24 6.69
C ILE A 47 -1.28 4.72 6.88
N LEU A 48 -2.16 4.00 6.20
CA LEU A 48 -2.25 2.54 6.31
C LEU A 48 -0.97 1.84 5.85
N SER A 49 -0.32 2.35 4.80
CA SER A 49 0.97 1.84 4.31
C SER A 49 2.08 2.04 5.34
N ALA A 50 2.14 3.22 5.96
CA ALA A 50 3.10 3.53 7.02
C ALA A 50 2.87 2.66 8.27
N VAL A 51 1.61 2.50 8.70
CA VAL A 51 1.24 1.63 9.82
C VAL A 51 1.61 0.18 9.52
N GLN A 52 1.29 -0.33 8.32
CA GLN A 52 1.67 -1.68 7.92
C GLN A 52 3.19 -1.88 8.00
N TRP A 53 3.97 -0.90 7.54
CA TRP A 53 5.42 -0.95 7.65
C TRP A 53 5.89 -0.98 9.11
N MET A 54 5.39 -0.09 9.96
CA MET A 54 5.73 -0.06 11.39
C MET A 54 5.40 -1.39 12.09
N VAL A 55 4.26 -2.00 11.77
CA VAL A 55 3.87 -3.32 12.30
C VAL A 55 4.85 -4.40 11.83
N ASN A 56 5.25 -4.42 10.56
CA ASN A 56 6.22 -5.38 10.05
C ASN A 56 7.61 -5.23 10.69
N VAL A 57 8.04 -3.99 10.95
CA VAL A 57 9.28 -3.70 11.70
C VAL A 57 9.16 -4.19 13.14
N ALA A 58 8.07 -3.87 13.83
CA ALA A 58 7.83 -4.27 15.22
C ALA A 58 7.76 -5.80 15.40
N LEU A 59 7.27 -6.52 14.38
CA LEU A 59 7.22 -7.98 14.36
C LEU A 59 8.58 -8.63 14.01
N GLY A 60 9.60 -7.83 13.69
CA GLY A 60 10.89 -8.34 13.24
C GLY A 60 10.81 -9.11 11.92
N ASN A 61 9.83 -8.82 11.08
CA ASN A 61 9.66 -9.54 9.81
C ASN A 61 10.87 -9.26 8.91
N ALA A 62 11.46 -10.32 8.36
CA ALA A 62 12.61 -10.22 7.45
C ALA A 62 12.28 -9.46 6.15
N ILE A 63 10.99 -9.26 5.87
CA ILE A 63 10.44 -8.62 4.66
C ILE A 63 9.91 -7.21 5.01
N CYS A 64 10.52 -6.53 5.99
CA CYS A 64 10.10 -5.21 6.47
C CYS A 64 10.59 -4.03 5.62
N CYS A 65 11.22 -4.27 4.46
CA CYS A 65 11.68 -3.19 3.59
C CYS A 65 10.50 -2.32 3.13
N PRO A 66 10.56 -0.98 3.26
CA PRO A 66 9.50 -0.07 2.84
C PRO A 66 9.00 -0.32 1.40
N ILE A 67 9.90 -0.66 0.48
CA ILE A 67 9.55 -1.01 -0.92
C ILE A 67 8.59 -2.19 -0.97
N LEU A 68 8.89 -3.28 -0.25
CA LEU A 68 8.13 -4.53 -0.32
C LEU A 68 6.71 -4.34 0.22
N VAL A 69 6.59 -3.64 1.33
CA VAL A 69 5.30 -3.27 1.92
C VAL A 69 4.48 -2.42 0.96
N ALA A 70 5.09 -1.40 0.37
CA ALA A 70 4.41 -0.54 -0.58
C ALA A 70 4.03 -1.24 -1.88
N LEU A 71 4.88 -2.11 -2.43
CA LEU A 71 4.55 -2.89 -3.62
C LEU A 71 3.36 -3.81 -3.36
N LEU A 72 3.31 -4.48 -2.21
CA LEU A 72 2.17 -5.32 -1.84
C LEU A 72 0.90 -4.50 -1.67
N VAL A 73 0.99 -3.31 -1.05
CA VAL A 73 -0.15 -2.39 -0.95
C VAL A 73 -0.58 -1.91 -2.33
N LEU A 74 0.35 -1.51 -3.19
CA LEU A 74 0.09 -1.05 -4.56
C LEU A 74 -0.58 -2.15 -5.39
N ILE A 75 -0.05 -3.36 -5.38
CA ILE A 75 -0.64 -4.54 -6.06
C ILE A 75 -2.05 -4.78 -5.54
N SER A 76 -2.25 -4.69 -4.22
CA SER A 76 -3.58 -4.86 -3.65
C SER A 76 -4.51 -3.75 -4.13
N MET A 77 -4.05 -2.49 -4.14
CA MET A 77 -4.80 -1.35 -4.67
C MET A 77 -5.09 -1.45 -6.16
N VAL A 78 -4.27 -2.13 -6.99
CA VAL A 78 -4.60 -2.39 -8.40
C VAL A 78 -5.92 -3.17 -8.52
N GLY A 79 -6.26 -4.04 -7.58
CA GLY A 79 -7.58 -4.67 -7.49
C GLY A 79 -8.74 -3.69 -7.18
N LEU A 80 -8.44 -2.42 -6.88
CA LEU A 80 -9.38 -1.30 -6.74
C LEU A 80 -9.35 -0.35 -7.94
N ALA A 81 -8.71 -0.71 -9.05
CA ALA A 81 -8.83 0.08 -10.27
C ALA A 81 -10.33 0.20 -10.67
N PRO A 82 -10.85 1.41 -10.91
CA PRO A 82 -12.25 1.61 -11.26
C PRO A 82 -12.61 1.06 -12.64
N ASP A 83 -11.71 1.16 -13.63
CA ASP A 83 -11.84 0.64 -15.01
C ASP A 83 -10.50 0.74 -15.76
N ASP A 84 -10.39 0.14 -16.94
CA ASP A 84 -9.22 0.23 -17.85
C ASP A 84 -8.88 1.66 -18.28
N SER A 85 -9.80 2.61 -18.07
CA SER A 85 -9.55 4.06 -18.25
C SER A 85 -8.40 4.61 -17.39
N VAL A 86 -7.96 3.86 -16.37
CA VAL A 86 -6.73 4.16 -15.61
C VAL A 86 -5.49 4.19 -16.50
N LEU A 87 -5.51 3.56 -17.69
CA LEU A 87 -4.39 3.53 -18.64
C LEU A 87 -4.57 4.50 -19.82
N THR A 88 -5.75 5.11 -20.00
CA THR A 88 -6.07 5.97 -21.15
C THR A 88 -5.91 7.47 -20.85
N SER A 89 -5.70 8.29 -21.86
CA SER A 89 -5.59 9.76 -21.70
C SER A 89 -6.91 10.40 -21.26
N ALA A 90 -8.06 9.80 -21.61
CA ALA A 90 -9.40 10.19 -21.17
C ALA A 90 -9.81 9.44 -19.89
N ALA A 91 -9.12 9.73 -18.78
CA ALA A 91 -9.39 9.12 -17.49
C ALA A 91 -10.69 9.68 -16.87
N THR A 92 -11.57 8.81 -16.39
CA THR A 92 -12.70 9.19 -15.54
C THR A 92 -12.20 9.85 -14.24
N ALA A 93 -13.07 10.64 -13.58
CA ALA A 93 -12.69 11.33 -12.33
C ALA A 93 -12.17 10.35 -11.25
N GLN A 94 -12.72 9.13 -11.21
CA GLN A 94 -12.27 8.08 -10.28
C GLN A 94 -10.89 7.52 -10.63
N SER A 95 -10.58 7.31 -11.92
CA SER A 95 -9.26 6.82 -12.34
C SER A 95 -8.16 7.87 -12.15
N LEU A 96 -8.48 9.16 -12.22
CA LEU A 96 -7.58 10.25 -11.83
C LEU A 96 -7.21 10.21 -10.34
N TRP A 97 -8.19 10.01 -9.45
CA TRP A 97 -7.93 9.87 -8.02
C TRP A 97 -7.12 8.60 -7.70
N PHE A 98 -7.38 7.52 -8.43
CA PHE A 98 -6.58 6.30 -8.34
C PHE A 98 -5.11 6.54 -8.72
N ARG A 99 -4.85 7.23 -9.86
CA ARG A 99 -3.48 7.60 -10.28
C ARG A 99 -2.78 8.47 -9.23
N ARG A 100 -3.48 9.44 -8.64
CA ARG A 100 -2.93 10.30 -7.58
C ARG A 100 -2.59 9.51 -6.32
N ALA A 101 -3.45 8.59 -5.92
CA ALA A 101 -3.16 7.71 -4.78
C ALA A 101 -1.95 6.82 -5.05
N LEU A 102 -1.85 6.25 -6.26
CA LEU A 102 -0.71 5.44 -6.69
C LEU A 102 0.60 6.25 -6.64
N ALA A 103 0.59 7.47 -7.18
CA ALA A 103 1.73 8.38 -7.12
C ALA A 103 2.10 8.74 -5.66
N SER A 104 1.11 8.99 -4.80
CA SER A 104 1.36 9.28 -3.39
C SER A 104 1.96 8.08 -2.64
N ALA A 105 1.52 6.86 -2.97
CA ALA A 105 2.05 5.65 -2.39
C ALA A 105 3.51 5.45 -2.84
N VAL A 106 3.83 5.66 -4.12
CA VAL A 106 5.21 5.62 -4.62
C VAL A 106 6.09 6.67 -3.94
N LEU A 107 5.64 7.93 -3.87
CA LEU A 107 6.39 9.01 -3.20
C LEU A 107 6.55 8.76 -1.70
N GLY A 108 5.51 8.28 -1.02
CA GLY A 108 5.55 7.89 0.38
C GLY A 108 6.51 6.72 0.63
N THR A 109 6.61 5.79 -0.32
CA THR A 109 7.59 4.69 -0.28
C THR A 109 9.01 5.21 -0.40
N LEU A 110 9.27 6.11 -1.35
CA LEU A 110 10.59 6.73 -1.53
C LEU A 110 10.99 7.53 -0.28
N GLY A 111 10.05 8.29 0.30
CA GLY A 111 10.25 8.99 1.57
C GLY A 111 10.52 8.03 2.73
N GLY A 112 9.74 6.97 2.86
CA GLY A 112 9.93 5.92 3.87
C GLY A 112 11.27 5.20 3.71
N MET A 113 11.74 4.98 2.48
CA MET A 113 13.08 4.47 2.22
C MET A 113 14.17 5.43 2.64
N ALA A 114 14.06 6.73 2.32
CA ALA A 114 15.05 7.71 2.73
C ALA A 114 15.19 7.77 4.25
N VAL A 115 14.07 7.72 4.98
CA VAL A 115 14.04 7.64 6.44
C VAL A 115 14.66 6.34 6.94
N TRP A 116 14.28 5.19 6.36
CA TRP A 116 14.84 3.90 6.73
C TRP A 116 16.35 3.81 6.50
N MET A 117 16.84 4.30 5.36
CA MET A 117 18.28 4.39 5.08
C MET A 117 19.00 5.31 6.05
N ALA A 118 18.37 6.39 6.52
CA ALA A 118 18.93 7.29 7.52
C ALA A 118 18.96 6.68 8.94
N LEU A 119 18.20 5.61 9.18
CA LEU A 119 18.14 4.89 10.47
C LEU A 119 19.07 3.66 10.50
N LEU A 120 19.68 3.29 9.37
CA LEU A 120 20.71 2.25 9.25
C LEU A 120 22.10 2.84 9.45
#